data_AF-A0A2T3ZH00-F1
#
_entry.id   AF-A0A2T3ZH00-F1
#
_cell.length_a   1.000
_cell.length_b   1.000
_cell.length_c   1.000
_cell.angle_alpha   90.00
_cell.angle_beta   90.00
_cell.angle_gamma   90.00
#
_symmetry.space_group_name_H-M   'P 1'
#
loop_
_entity.id
_entity.type
_entity.pdbx_description
1 polymer ?
#
loop_
_entity_poly.entity_id
_entity_poly.type
_entity_poly.pdbx_seq_one_letter_code
_entity_poly.pdbx_strand_id
1 'polypeptide(L)'
;MASNSAAVFGSTGLVGSFILSNLLATGPFKPVTTIARRAPKAESPNLNSIVDADTNKWPATLIGLSPAPHVTFSAIGTTRAAAGGIENQWKIDHDLNVEVARAAKQAGVKTFVFISSAGSDGLLAATSPYSKMKKGVETTIKELEFDQGIIVRPGFILGEREQGRFVEGLLKGFVHGLSYLGLQDKIGQEAEVIARAAIRATQLADEGKAPSKHWVLGQSDIPQTQLNHYNTLITMAARPEIIGSEAGPEKPYPYKMEGKVISGFGRGSKELGIPTANLPVDDALTPWIANIPSGVYFGFASLALPASHPDKPSSTAAEGAFTVFPMVMSIGYNPFYKNTVRSAEVHILHKFGQDFYDAHMRLLILGFIREEKDYKSLEALIEDINFDCEVAKKSLAREAWGEKRGKSHRQGERRAPQNILG
;
A
#
# COMPACT_ATOMS: atom_id res chain seq x y z
N MET A 1 -34.37 -3.31 12.63
CA MET A 1 -33.37 -2.84 11.64
C MET A 1 -32.01 -3.31 12.11
N ALA A 2 -31.15 -3.82 11.22
CA ALA A 2 -29.79 -4.23 11.59
C ALA A 2 -29.04 -3.04 12.21
N SER A 3 -28.29 -3.27 13.29
CA SER A 3 -27.36 -2.27 13.81
C SER A 3 -26.20 -2.12 12.85
N ASN A 4 -25.62 -0.93 12.74
CA ASN A 4 -24.42 -0.67 11.95
C ASN A 4 -23.16 -1.31 12.59
N SER A 5 -23.17 -2.63 12.76
CA SER A 5 -22.19 -3.46 13.47
C SER A 5 -21.72 -4.61 12.57
N ALA A 6 -20.59 -5.22 12.91
CA ALA A 6 -19.98 -6.31 12.15
C ALA A 6 -19.78 -7.57 12.99
N ALA A 7 -19.89 -8.74 12.36
CA ALA A 7 -19.38 -10.00 12.90
C ALA A 7 -18.17 -10.48 12.10
N VAL A 8 -17.13 -10.98 12.76
CA VAL A 8 -15.90 -11.50 12.11
C VAL A 8 -15.59 -12.91 12.60
N PHE A 9 -15.58 -13.85 11.67
CA PHE A 9 -15.09 -15.22 11.87
C PHE A 9 -13.68 -15.38 11.30
N GLY A 10 -12.84 -16.16 11.98
CA GLY A 10 -11.43 -16.32 11.59
C GLY A 10 -10.57 -15.10 11.97
N SER A 11 -10.99 -14.30 12.96
CA SER A 11 -10.32 -13.08 13.41
C SER A 11 -8.89 -13.28 13.95
N THR A 12 -8.51 -14.50 14.32
CA THR A 12 -7.13 -14.84 14.73
C THR A 12 -6.26 -15.35 13.58
N GLY A 13 -6.83 -15.48 12.38
CA GLY A 13 -6.12 -15.90 11.16
C GLY A 13 -5.49 -14.71 10.45
N LEU A 14 -4.59 -14.99 9.51
CA LEU A 14 -3.75 -13.98 8.85
C LEU A 14 -4.55 -12.79 8.27
N VAL A 15 -5.56 -13.03 7.42
CA VAL A 15 -6.40 -11.93 6.87
C VAL A 15 -7.41 -11.43 7.90
N GLY A 16 -8.01 -12.34 8.68
CA GLY A 16 -9.06 -11.99 9.65
C GLY A 16 -8.58 -11.06 10.77
N SER A 17 -7.30 -11.16 11.18
CA SER A 17 -6.72 -10.24 12.17
C SER A 17 -6.58 -8.82 11.64
N PHE A 18 -6.25 -8.67 10.36
CA PHE A 18 -6.24 -7.36 9.70
C PHE A 18 -7.64 -6.82 9.46
N ILE A 19 -8.62 -7.66 9.11
CA ILE A 19 -10.03 -7.24 9.02
C ILE A 19 -10.48 -6.68 10.38
N LEU A 20 -10.27 -7.43 11.45
CA LEU A 20 -10.61 -7.00 12.80
C LEU A 20 -9.93 -5.68 13.17
N SER A 21 -8.61 -5.60 13.00
CA SER A 21 -7.82 -4.42 13.37
C SER A 21 -8.27 -3.16 12.62
N ASN A 22 -8.52 -3.28 11.31
CA ASN A 22 -9.02 -2.17 10.49
C ASN A 22 -10.44 -1.77 10.90
N LEU A 23 -11.33 -2.74 11.17
CA LEU A 23 -12.69 -2.42 11.62
C LEU A 23 -12.69 -1.66 12.96
N LEU A 24 -11.83 -2.06 13.90
CA LEU A 24 -11.73 -1.40 15.21
C LEU A 24 -11.11 0.00 15.12
N ALA A 25 -10.06 0.16 14.31
CA ALA A 25 -9.33 1.42 14.18
C ALA A 25 -10.12 2.48 13.40
N THR A 26 -10.60 2.13 12.20
CA THR A 26 -11.15 3.09 11.22
C THR A 26 -12.44 2.60 10.55
N GLY A 27 -12.93 1.42 10.89
CA GLY A 27 -14.09 0.80 10.26
C GLY A 27 -15.42 1.52 10.53
N PRO A 28 -16.35 1.46 9.56
CA PRO A 28 -17.66 2.12 9.68
C PRO A 28 -18.65 1.32 10.55
N PHE A 29 -18.33 0.06 10.89
CA PHE A 29 -19.22 -0.85 11.61
C PHE A 29 -18.79 -0.99 13.08
N LYS A 30 -19.61 -0.49 14.01
CA LYS A 30 -19.37 -0.55 15.45
C LYS A 30 -20.67 -0.89 16.19
N PRO A 31 -20.64 -1.81 17.17
CA PRO A 31 -19.50 -2.60 17.62
C PRO A 31 -19.08 -3.71 16.63
N VAL A 32 -17.92 -4.32 16.86
CA VAL A 32 -17.42 -5.49 16.12
C VAL A 32 -17.46 -6.70 17.04
N THR A 33 -18.19 -7.74 16.65
CA THR A 33 -18.27 -9.01 17.38
C THR A 33 -17.37 -10.04 16.70
N THR A 34 -16.52 -10.74 17.45
CA THR A 34 -15.78 -11.89 16.93
C THR A 34 -16.31 -13.17 17.53
N ILE A 35 -16.48 -14.21 16.73
CA ILE A 35 -16.77 -15.57 17.21
C ILE A 35 -15.60 -16.46 16.76
N ALA A 36 -14.81 -16.92 17.72
CA ALA A 36 -13.55 -17.62 17.43
C ALA A 36 -13.17 -18.63 18.51
N ARG A 37 -12.25 -19.56 18.19
CA ARG A 37 -11.76 -20.57 19.16
C ARG A 37 -10.84 -19.98 20.23
N ARG A 38 -10.30 -18.79 19.97
CA ARG A 38 -9.36 -18.07 20.82
C ARG A 38 -9.68 -16.58 20.72
N ALA A 39 -9.43 -15.84 21.79
CA ALA A 39 -9.55 -14.39 21.77
C ALA A 39 -8.57 -13.78 20.75
N PRO A 40 -8.96 -12.71 20.03
CA PRO A 40 -8.03 -11.95 19.22
C PRO A 40 -7.02 -11.20 20.10
N LYS A 41 -5.88 -10.82 19.52
CA LYS A 41 -4.88 -9.98 20.21
C LYS A 41 -5.29 -8.52 20.36
N ALA A 42 -6.22 -8.06 19.52
CA ALA A 42 -6.69 -6.69 19.53
C ALA A 42 -7.60 -6.44 20.73
N GLU A 43 -7.42 -5.31 21.41
CA GLU A 43 -8.27 -4.84 22.49
C GLU A 43 -8.93 -3.53 22.09
N SER A 44 -10.23 -3.40 22.35
CA SER A 44 -10.98 -2.18 22.04
C SER A 44 -12.29 -2.16 22.82
N PRO A 45 -12.78 -0.98 23.27
CA PRO A 45 -14.12 -0.85 23.85
C PRO A 45 -15.24 -1.18 22.84
N ASN A 46 -14.94 -1.17 21.53
CA ASN A 46 -15.88 -1.52 20.47
C ASN A 46 -15.84 -3.01 20.08
N LEU A 47 -15.01 -3.82 20.76
CA LEU A 47 -14.86 -5.24 20.48
C LEU A 47 -15.68 -6.08 21.46
N ASN A 48 -16.59 -6.89 20.93
CA ASN A 48 -17.24 -7.97 21.67
C ASN A 48 -16.62 -9.32 21.27
N SER A 49 -15.74 -9.87 22.10
CA SER A 49 -15.05 -11.13 21.79
C SER A 49 -15.75 -12.35 22.40
N ILE A 50 -16.43 -13.13 21.56
CA ILE A 50 -17.02 -14.42 21.94
C ILE A 50 -16.02 -15.55 21.62
N VAL A 51 -15.61 -16.28 22.66
CA VAL A 51 -14.65 -17.38 22.54
C VAL A 51 -15.36 -18.71 22.79
N ASP A 52 -15.43 -19.56 21.77
CA ASP A 52 -15.95 -20.92 21.89
C ASP A 52 -15.10 -21.88 21.04
N ALA A 53 -14.55 -22.91 21.69
CA ALA A 53 -13.73 -23.91 21.03
C ALA A 53 -14.55 -24.85 20.12
N ASP A 54 -15.84 -25.02 20.41
CA ASP A 54 -16.76 -25.86 19.63
C ASP A 54 -17.37 -25.05 18.49
N THR A 55 -16.84 -25.27 17.29
CA THR A 55 -17.27 -24.55 16.08
C THR A 55 -18.72 -24.83 15.69
N ASN A 56 -19.31 -25.93 16.14
CA ASN A 56 -20.71 -26.27 15.81
C ASN A 56 -21.72 -25.32 16.48
N LYS A 57 -21.29 -24.62 17.55
CA LYS A 57 -22.14 -23.62 18.24
C LYS A 57 -22.14 -22.26 17.57
N TRP A 58 -21.14 -21.98 16.75
CA TRP A 58 -20.92 -20.67 16.15
C TRP A 58 -22.10 -20.15 15.30
N PRO A 59 -22.76 -20.97 14.46
CA PRO A 59 -23.95 -20.55 13.72
C PRO A 59 -25.11 -20.14 14.65
N ALA A 60 -25.36 -20.92 15.71
CA ALA A 60 -26.40 -20.61 16.69
C ALA A 60 -26.08 -19.33 17.48
N THR A 61 -24.81 -19.15 17.86
CA THR A 61 -24.33 -17.91 18.50
C THR A 61 -24.56 -16.69 17.62
N LEU A 62 -24.32 -16.78 16.30
CA LEU A 62 -24.58 -15.69 15.36
C LEU A 62 -26.06 -15.35 15.26
N ILE A 63 -26.94 -16.36 15.19
CA ILE A 63 -28.40 -16.18 15.17
C ILE A 63 -28.89 -15.51 16.47
N GLY A 64 -28.26 -15.82 17.60
CA GLY A 64 -28.59 -15.24 18.90
C GLY A 64 -28.16 -13.78 19.10
N LEU A 65 -27.38 -13.19 18.19
CA LEU A 65 -26.98 -11.78 18.30
C LEU A 65 -28.18 -10.87 18.04
N SER A 66 -28.48 -9.99 19.01
CA SER A 66 -29.55 -9.01 18.90
C SER A 66 -29.05 -7.61 19.31
N PRO A 67 -29.13 -6.60 18.43
CA PRO A 67 -29.55 -6.69 17.03
C PRO A 67 -28.57 -7.53 16.18
N ALA A 68 -29.10 -8.12 15.09
CA ALA A 68 -28.26 -8.82 14.13
C ALA A 68 -27.23 -7.86 13.49
N PRO A 69 -26.00 -8.34 13.22
CA PRO A 69 -24.99 -7.51 12.59
C PRO A 69 -25.39 -7.13 11.17
N HIS A 70 -25.02 -5.92 10.75
CA HIS A 70 -25.26 -5.46 9.38
C HIS A 70 -24.41 -6.24 8.37
N VAL A 71 -23.17 -6.56 8.75
CA VAL A 71 -22.22 -7.30 7.91
C VAL A 71 -21.56 -8.45 8.68
N THR A 72 -21.37 -9.59 8.00
CA THR A 72 -20.59 -10.72 8.50
C THR A 72 -19.42 -11.03 7.57
N PHE A 73 -18.21 -11.05 8.12
CA PHE A 73 -16.99 -11.45 7.43
C PHE A 73 -16.61 -12.88 7.84
N SER A 74 -16.44 -13.77 6.88
CA SER A 74 -15.83 -15.08 7.08
C SER A 74 -14.43 -15.14 6.46
N ALA A 75 -13.42 -15.13 7.33
CA ALA A 75 -12.03 -15.41 7.00
C ALA A 75 -11.57 -16.76 7.57
N ILE A 76 -12.50 -17.72 7.71
CA ILE A 76 -12.21 -19.06 8.21
C ILE A 76 -11.44 -19.84 7.15
N GLY A 77 -10.32 -20.44 7.57
CA GLY A 77 -9.58 -21.40 6.76
C GLY A 77 -8.49 -22.10 7.55
N THR A 78 -8.14 -23.30 7.11
CA THR A 78 -7.05 -24.10 7.65
C THR A 78 -6.25 -24.76 6.53
N THR A 79 -5.11 -25.35 6.88
CA THR A 79 -4.34 -26.18 5.94
C THR A 79 -4.64 -27.65 6.21
N ARG A 80 -4.49 -28.50 5.19
CA ARG A 80 -4.62 -29.96 5.35
C ARG A 80 -3.78 -30.50 6.52
N ALA A 81 -2.56 -29.99 6.67
CA ALA A 81 -1.65 -30.37 7.75
C ALA A 81 -2.19 -29.95 9.12
N ALA A 82 -2.64 -28.70 9.27
CA ALA A 82 -3.19 -28.21 10.54
C ALA A 82 -4.54 -28.85 10.90
N ALA A 83 -5.32 -29.29 9.91
CA ALA A 83 -6.57 -30.02 10.11
C ALA A 83 -6.37 -31.52 10.43
N GLY A 84 -5.17 -32.06 10.17
CA GLY A 84 -4.91 -33.50 10.29
C GLY A 84 -5.57 -34.35 9.21
N GLY A 85 -5.88 -33.79 8.03
CA GLY A 85 -6.49 -34.53 6.92
C GLY A 85 -7.40 -33.70 6.03
N ILE A 86 -7.74 -34.24 4.85
CA ILE A 86 -8.64 -33.57 3.88
C ILE A 86 -10.07 -33.51 4.42
N GLU A 87 -10.54 -34.56 5.09
CA GLU A 87 -11.89 -34.61 5.67
C GLU A 87 -12.09 -33.52 6.73
N ASN A 88 -11.14 -33.37 7.65
CA ASN A 88 -11.19 -32.32 8.67
C ASN A 88 -11.00 -30.92 8.07
N GLN A 89 -10.19 -30.79 7.01
CA GLN A 89 -10.10 -29.53 6.28
C GLN A 89 -11.45 -29.20 5.63
N TRP A 90 -12.17 -30.18 5.08
CA TRP A 90 -13.50 -29.98 4.49
C TRP A 90 -14.50 -29.43 5.51
N LYS A 91 -14.54 -30.03 6.70
CA LYS A 91 -15.40 -29.58 7.81
C LYS A 91 -15.18 -28.09 8.15
N ILE A 92 -13.95 -27.59 8.01
CA ILE A 92 -13.58 -26.21 8.37
C ILE A 92 -13.69 -25.25 7.18
N ASP A 93 -13.03 -25.55 6.07
CA ASP A 93 -12.95 -24.66 4.89
C ASP A 93 -14.21 -24.67 4.02
N HIS A 94 -15.07 -25.69 4.16
CA HIS A 94 -16.36 -25.78 3.47
C HIS A 94 -17.54 -25.76 4.44
N ASP A 95 -17.73 -26.81 5.25
CA ASP A 95 -19.01 -27.02 5.97
C ASP A 95 -19.29 -25.91 6.98
N LEU A 96 -18.32 -25.58 7.83
CA LEU A 96 -18.46 -24.49 8.80
C LEU A 96 -18.72 -23.13 8.11
N ASN A 97 -18.08 -22.86 6.97
CA ASN A 97 -18.32 -21.63 6.22
C ASN A 97 -19.75 -21.57 5.65
N VAL A 98 -20.25 -22.70 5.12
CA VAL A 98 -21.63 -22.85 4.63
C VAL A 98 -22.64 -22.65 5.75
N GLU A 99 -22.41 -23.26 6.91
CA GLU A 99 -23.27 -23.12 8.09
C GLU A 99 -23.31 -21.69 8.62
N VAL A 100 -22.14 -21.02 8.70
CA VAL A 100 -22.05 -19.60 9.08
C VAL A 100 -22.80 -18.71 8.07
N ALA A 101 -22.68 -18.97 6.76
CA ALA A 101 -23.42 -18.22 5.75
C ALA A 101 -24.94 -18.42 5.90
N ARG A 102 -25.41 -19.66 6.09
CA ARG A 102 -26.83 -19.94 6.33
C ARG A 102 -27.35 -19.24 7.58
N ALA A 103 -26.60 -19.31 8.68
CA ALA A 103 -26.94 -18.63 9.92
C ALA A 103 -26.95 -17.11 9.78
N ALA A 104 -26.00 -16.52 9.05
CA ALA A 104 -25.99 -15.08 8.77
C ALA A 104 -27.25 -14.65 8.01
N LYS A 105 -27.65 -15.41 6.97
CA LYS A 105 -28.88 -15.12 6.23
C LYS A 105 -30.12 -15.25 7.12
N GLN A 106 -30.18 -16.30 7.94
CA GLN A 106 -31.27 -16.51 8.90
C GLN A 106 -31.36 -15.39 9.95
N ALA A 107 -30.22 -14.89 10.44
CA ALA A 107 -30.16 -13.77 11.39
C ALA A 107 -30.58 -12.44 10.77
N GLY A 108 -30.73 -12.35 9.44
CA GLY A 108 -31.07 -11.11 8.74
C GLY A 108 -29.86 -10.20 8.48
N VAL A 109 -28.65 -10.77 8.42
CA VAL A 109 -27.45 -10.04 7.97
C VAL A 109 -27.66 -9.59 6.53
N LYS A 110 -27.37 -8.31 6.25
CA LYS A 110 -27.53 -7.74 4.90
C LYS A 110 -26.39 -8.12 3.98
N THR A 111 -25.16 -7.93 4.47
CA THR A 111 -23.95 -8.14 3.67
C THR A 111 -23.14 -9.31 4.21
N PHE A 112 -22.85 -10.30 3.38
CA PHE A 112 -21.96 -11.41 3.72
C PHE A 112 -20.68 -11.35 2.89
N VAL A 113 -19.52 -11.39 3.55
CA VAL A 113 -18.21 -11.32 2.90
C VAL A 113 -17.44 -12.59 3.17
N PHE A 114 -16.96 -13.25 2.12
CA PHE A 114 -16.17 -14.47 2.23
C PHE A 114 -14.77 -14.28 1.64
N ILE A 115 -13.75 -14.57 2.44
CA ILE A 115 -12.36 -14.62 1.97
C ILE A 115 -12.08 -16.03 1.41
N SER A 116 -12.17 -16.12 0.08
CA SER A 116 -11.91 -17.30 -0.73
C SER A 116 -10.42 -17.36 -1.13
N SER A 117 -10.11 -17.81 -2.34
CA SER A 117 -8.76 -17.86 -2.91
C SER A 117 -8.77 -17.80 -4.44
N ALA A 118 -7.79 -17.13 -5.04
CA ALA A 118 -7.53 -17.14 -6.47
C ALA A 118 -6.99 -18.51 -6.92
N GLY A 119 -7.20 -18.82 -8.20
CA GLY A 119 -6.77 -20.08 -8.80
C GLY A 119 -7.83 -21.18 -8.79
N SER A 120 -9.05 -20.93 -8.29
CA SER A 120 -10.16 -21.88 -8.38
C SER A 120 -10.57 -22.17 -9.83
N ASP A 121 -10.26 -21.30 -10.79
CA ASP A 121 -10.89 -21.30 -12.11
C ASP A 121 -10.02 -21.87 -13.25
N GLY A 122 -8.74 -22.14 -13.00
CA GLY A 122 -7.90 -22.86 -13.99
C GLY A 122 -8.29 -24.34 -14.05
N LEU A 123 -8.35 -24.94 -15.24
CA LEU A 123 -8.88 -26.31 -15.47
C LEU A 123 -8.27 -27.37 -14.52
N LEU A 124 -6.95 -27.30 -14.27
CA LEU A 124 -6.24 -28.21 -13.36
C LEU A 124 -6.38 -27.85 -11.87
N ALA A 125 -6.60 -26.58 -11.56
CA ALA A 125 -6.76 -26.12 -10.19
C ALA A 125 -8.22 -26.21 -9.71
N ALA A 126 -9.20 -26.18 -10.63
CA ALA A 126 -10.63 -26.36 -10.37
C ALA A 126 -10.98 -27.75 -9.82
N THR A 127 -10.14 -28.75 -10.08
CA THR A 127 -10.36 -30.14 -9.67
C THR A 127 -9.72 -30.48 -8.32
N SER A 128 -8.86 -29.60 -7.78
CA SER A 128 -8.23 -29.77 -6.47
C SER A 128 -9.25 -29.77 -5.33
N PRO A 129 -9.12 -30.62 -4.29
CA PRO A 129 -10.03 -30.64 -3.14
C PRO A 129 -10.23 -29.28 -2.48
N TYR A 130 -9.15 -28.50 -2.34
CA TYR A 130 -9.22 -27.16 -1.74
C TYR A 130 -10.08 -26.19 -2.57
N SER A 131 -9.94 -26.21 -3.91
CA SER A 131 -10.75 -25.38 -4.80
C SER A 131 -12.22 -25.80 -4.78
N LYS A 132 -12.52 -27.10 -4.65
CA LYS A 132 -13.90 -27.59 -4.50
C LYS A 132 -14.54 -27.09 -3.19
N MET A 133 -13.79 -27.09 -2.09
CA MET A 133 -14.27 -26.52 -0.82
C MET A 133 -14.62 -25.03 -0.98
N LYS A 134 -13.70 -24.22 -1.51
CA LYS A 134 -13.94 -22.78 -1.67
C LYS A 134 -15.08 -22.48 -2.65
N LYS A 135 -15.15 -23.16 -3.80
CA LYS A 135 -16.26 -23.02 -4.74
C LYS A 135 -17.60 -23.43 -4.14
N GLY A 136 -17.65 -24.50 -3.35
CA GLY A 136 -18.89 -24.92 -2.68
C GLY A 136 -19.45 -23.83 -1.75
N VAL A 137 -18.57 -23.15 -1.01
CA VAL A 137 -18.96 -21.99 -0.19
C VAL A 137 -19.44 -20.83 -1.05
N GLU A 138 -18.71 -20.49 -2.12
CA GLU A 138 -19.09 -19.40 -3.04
C GLU A 138 -20.46 -19.65 -3.70
N THR A 139 -20.71 -20.87 -4.17
CA THR A 139 -22.01 -21.29 -4.71
C THR A 139 -23.11 -21.13 -3.66
N THR A 140 -22.87 -21.59 -2.43
CA THR A 140 -23.84 -21.46 -1.33
C THR A 140 -24.18 -19.99 -1.05
N ILE A 141 -23.18 -19.10 -1.00
CA ILE A 141 -23.41 -17.67 -0.78
C ILE A 141 -24.27 -17.07 -1.89
N LYS A 142 -24.05 -17.49 -3.13
CA LYS A 142 -24.84 -17.06 -4.29
C LYS A 142 -26.29 -17.56 -4.22
N GLU A 143 -26.52 -18.78 -3.75
CA GLU A 143 -27.85 -19.37 -3.59
C GLU A 143 -28.63 -18.75 -2.41
N LEU A 144 -27.93 -18.31 -1.37
CA LEU A 144 -28.56 -17.67 -0.19
C LEU A 144 -29.10 -16.27 -0.46
N GLU A 145 -28.72 -15.65 -1.58
CA GLU A 145 -29.29 -14.38 -2.05
C GLU A 145 -29.29 -13.27 -0.97
N PHE A 146 -28.16 -13.05 -0.31
CA PHE A 146 -27.96 -11.87 0.54
C PHE A 146 -28.29 -10.58 -0.20
N ASP A 147 -28.67 -9.52 0.53
CA ASP A 147 -28.83 -8.18 -0.07
C ASP A 147 -27.53 -7.79 -0.79
N GLN A 148 -26.39 -8.15 -0.18
CA GLN A 148 -25.10 -8.17 -0.83
C GLN A 148 -24.27 -9.40 -0.42
N GLY A 149 -23.90 -10.25 -1.39
CA GLY A 149 -22.86 -11.27 -1.24
C GLY A 149 -21.54 -10.78 -1.86
N ILE A 150 -20.45 -10.80 -1.10
CA ILE A 150 -19.11 -10.40 -1.56
C ILE A 150 -18.14 -11.56 -1.40
N ILE A 151 -17.48 -11.94 -2.48
CA ILE A 151 -16.49 -13.03 -2.52
C ILE A 151 -15.13 -12.42 -2.87
N VAL A 152 -14.16 -12.52 -1.97
CA VAL A 152 -12.80 -12.02 -2.19
C VAL A 152 -11.90 -13.19 -2.55
N ARG A 153 -11.31 -13.19 -3.75
CA ARG A 153 -10.42 -14.23 -4.27
C ARG A 153 -8.98 -13.71 -4.34
N PRO A 154 -8.26 -13.69 -3.20
CA PRO A 154 -6.88 -13.21 -3.16
C PRO A 154 -5.91 -14.12 -3.89
N GLY A 155 -4.81 -13.54 -4.41
CA GLY A 155 -3.63 -14.30 -4.85
C GLY A 155 -2.98 -15.08 -3.71
N PHE A 156 -1.77 -15.63 -3.91
CA PHE A 156 -1.00 -16.23 -2.81
C PHE A 156 -0.88 -15.24 -1.65
N ILE A 157 -1.21 -15.61 -0.41
CA ILE A 157 -1.18 -14.63 0.68
C ILE A 157 0.26 -14.57 1.24
N LEU A 158 0.91 -13.42 1.16
CA LEU A 158 2.21 -13.17 1.79
C LEU A 158 1.99 -12.63 3.21
N GLY A 159 2.72 -13.19 4.18
CA GLY A 159 2.68 -12.76 5.57
C GLY A 159 3.26 -13.80 6.53
N GLU A 160 4.02 -13.34 7.53
CA GLU A 160 4.55 -14.21 8.58
C GLU A 160 3.42 -14.66 9.51
N ARG A 161 3.20 -15.97 9.58
CA ARG A 161 2.40 -16.55 10.67
C ARG A 161 3.32 -16.75 11.87
N GLU A 162 2.84 -16.39 13.05
CA GLU A 162 3.47 -16.70 14.36
C GLU A 162 3.55 -18.21 14.69
N GLN A 163 3.26 -19.10 13.74
CA GLN A 163 3.58 -20.52 13.86
C GLN A 163 4.25 -21.01 12.57
N GLY A 164 5.59 -21.04 12.64
CA GLY A 164 6.49 -22.03 12.06
C GLY A 164 6.24 -22.53 10.64
N ARG A 165 7.11 -22.08 9.73
CA ARG A 165 7.68 -22.85 8.60
C ARG A 165 6.67 -23.53 7.66
N PHE A 166 6.27 -22.81 6.61
CA PHE A 166 5.80 -23.46 5.36
C PHE A 166 6.62 -23.09 4.11
N VAL A 167 7.52 -22.10 4.17
CA VAL A 167 8.23 -21.61 2.97
C VAL A 167 9.68 -22.13 2.83
N GLU A 168 10.34 -22.56 3.91
CA GLU A 168 11.77 -22.92 3.86
C GLU A 168 12.10 -24.28 3.21
N GLY A 169 11.15 -25.22 3.10
CA GLY A 169 11.46 -26.60 2.71
C GLY A 169 11.42 -26.91 1.20
N LEU A 170 10.54 -26.24 0.45
CA LEU A 170 10.26 -26.61 -0.95
C LEU A 170 10.86 -25.66 -1.99
N LEU A 171 11.30 -24.46 -1.59
CA LEU A 171 11.90 -23.46 -2.50
C LEU A 171 13.42 -23.63 -2.69
N LYS A 172 14.14 -24.31 -1.80
CA LYS A 172 15.61 -24.47 -1.95
C LYS A 172 16.02 -25.39 -3.10
N GLY A 173 15.17 -26.34 -3.51
CA GLY A 173 15.50 -27.32 -4.54
C GLY A 173 15.13 -26.94 -5.97
N PHE A 174 14.14 -26.05 -6.17
CA PHE A 174 13.59 -25.78 -7.51
C PHE A 174 14.02 -24.41 -8.09
N VAL A 175 14.47 -23.48 -7.24
CA VAL A 175 14.78 -22.09 -7.65
C VAL A 175 16.15 -21.94 -8.33
N HIS A 176 17.06 -22.90 -8.20
CA HIS A 176 18.37 -22.81 -8.90
C HIS A 176 18.32 -23.25 -10.38
N GLY A 177 17.21 -23.82 -10.86
CA GLY A 177 17.13 -24.40 -12.21
C GLY A 177 16.31 -23.63 -13.25
N LEU A 178 15.58 -22.58 -12.85
CA LEU A 178 14.59 -21.90 -13.73
C LEU A 178 14.72 -20.36 -13.77
N SER A 179 15.86 -19.81 -13.36
CA SER A 179 16.12 -18.36 -13.39
C SER A 179 16.40 -17.76 -14.79
N TYR A 180 16.14 -18.49 -15.88
CA TYR A 180 16.46 -18.03 -17.25
C TYR A 180 15.24 -17.88 -18.19
N LEU A 181 14.02 -18.06 -17.70
CA LEU A 181 12.80 -17.88 -18.51
C LEU A 181 11.80 -17.02 -17.72
N GLY A 182 11.58 -15.79 -18.16
CA GLY A 182 10.79 -14.75 -17.50
C GLY A 182 9.34 -15.15 -17.15
N LEU A 183 9.14 -15.69 -15.95
CA LEU A 183 7.84 -16.06 -15.38
C LEU A 183 7.76 -15.65 -13.89
N GLN A 184 7.92 -14.36 -13.58
CA GLN A 184 7.88 -13.84 -12.20
C GLN A 184 6.55 -13.16 -11.78
N ASP A 185 5.53 -13.07 -12.66
CA ASP A 185 4.30 -12.27 -12.40
C ASP A 185 3.25 -12.88 -11.45
N LYS A 186 3.60 -13.77 -10.51
CA LYS A 186 2.59 -14.44 -9.65
C LYS A 186 3.02 -14.66 -8.20
N ILE A 187 3.52 -13.63 -7.51
CA ILE A 187 3.99 -13.79 -6.12
C ILE A 187 3.25 -12.83 -5.17
N GLY A 188 1.99 -13.17 -4.93
CA GLY A 188 1.23 -12.92 -3.70
C GLY A 188 0.75 -11.51 -3.33
N GLN A 189 -0.24 -11.46 -2.42
CA GLN A 189 -0.92 -10.28 -1.90
C GLN A 189 -0.77 -10.22 -0.38
N GLU A 190 -0.50 -9.03 0.16
CA GLU A 190 -0.43 -8.82 1.60
C GLU A 190 -1.80 -8.98 2.26
N ALA A 191 -1.82 -9.62 3.42
CA ALA A 191 -3.04 -9.90 4.16
C ALA A 191 -3.83 -8.64 4.55
N GLU A 192 -3.12 -7.56 4.86
CA GLU A 192 -3.73 -6.27 5.16
C GLU A 192 -4.42 -5.66 3.93
N VAL A 193 -3.81 -5.81 2.75
CA VAL A 193 -4.38 -5.28 1.51
C VAL A 193 -5.71 -5.95 1.20
N ILE A 194 -5.78 -7.28 1.37
CA ILE A 194 -6.98 -8.09 1.21
C ILE A 194 -8.06 -7.67 2.22
N ALA A 195 -7.67 -7.45 3.48
CA ALA A 195 -8.59 -7.03 4.53
C ALA A 195 -9.23 -5.66 4.23
N ARG A 196 -8.43 -4.66 3.86
CA ARG A 196 -8.94 -3.33 3.48
C ARG A 196 -9.83 -3.39 2.23
N ALA A 197 -9.48 -4.21 1.24
CA ALA A 197 -10.30 -4.44 0.06
C ALA A 197 -11.69 -5.00 0.43
N ALA A 198 -11.73 -6.01 1.31
CA ALA A 198 -12.97 -6.60 1.80
C ALA A 198 -13.86 -5.57 2.52
N ILE A 199 -13.29 -4.74 3.39
CA ILE A 199 -14.03 -3.68 4.11
C ILE A 199 -14.50 -2.58 3.15
N ARG A 200 -13.70 -2.21 2.15
CA ARG A 200 -14.12 -1.19 1.18
C ARG A 200 -15.27 -1.68 0.30
N ALA A 201 -15.24 -2.95 -0.09
CA ALA A 201 -16.30 -3.55 -0.89
C ALA A 201 -17.66 -3.46 -0.18
N THR A 202 -17.68 -3.65 1.14
CA THR A 202 -18.92 -3.55 1.92
C THR A 202 -19.42 -2.11 2.00
N GLN A 203 -18.53 -1.13 2.19
CA GLN A 203 -18.91 0.28 2.14
C GLN A 203 -19.48 0.66 0.77
N LEU A 204 -18.84 0.23 -0.32
CA LEU A 204 -19.35 0.48 -1.67
C LEU A 204 -20.73 -0.14 -1.91
N ALA A 205 -20.98 -1.32 -1.35
CA ALA A 205 -22.30 -1.93 -1.39
C ALA A 205 -23.34 -1.12 -0.62
N ASP A 206 -23.00 -0.63 0.58
CA ASP A 206 -23.88 0.24 1.38
C ASP A 206 -24.16 1.58 0.69
N GLU A 207 -23.19 2.10 -0.07
CA GLU A 207 -23.33 3.29 -0.93
C GLU A 207 -24.15 3.00 -2.21
N GLY A 208 -24.61 1.76 -2.43
CA GLY A 208 -25.33 1.36 -3.65
C GLY A 208 -24.45 1.26 -4.91
N LYS A 209 -23.12 1.20 -4.74
CA LYS A 209 -22.10 1.18 -5.80
C LYS A 209 -21.54 -0.21 -6.08
N ALA A 210 -22.07 -1.26 -5.45
CA ALA A 210 -21.70 -2.62 -5.81
C ALA A 210 -22.13 -2.92 -7.26
N PRO A 211 -21.26 -3.54 -8.09
CA PRO A 211 -21.57 -3.82 -9.48
C PRO A 211 -22.66 -4.88 -9.66
N SER A 212 -22.91 -5.67 -8.63
CA SER A 212 -23.92 -6.73 -8.60
C SER A 212 -24.23 -7.14 -7.16
N LYS A 213 -25.39 -7.77 -6.95
CA LYS A 213 -25.77 -8.43 -5.68
C LYS A 213 -24.77 -9.50 -5.25
N HIS A 214 -24.10 -10.14 -6.22
CA HIS A 214 -23.08 -11.17 -6.03
C HIS A 214 -21.75 -10.67 -6.59
N TRP A 215 -21.00 -9.96 -5.78
CA TRP A 215 -19.77 -9.30 -6.19
C TRP A 215 -18.55 -10.17 -5.91
N VAL A 216 -17.86 -10.61 -6.97
CA VAL A 216 -16.58 -11.29 -6.86
C VAL A 216 -15.45 -10.28 -7.06
N LEU A 217 -14.54 -10.21 -6.10
CA LEU A 217 -13.30 -9.46 -6.16
C LEU A 217 -12.15 -10.41 -6.48
N GLY A 218 -11.71 -10.40 -7.73
CA GLY A 218 -10.56 -11.16 -8.17
C GLY A 218 -9.23 -10.56 -7.70
N GLN A 219 -8.16 -11.30 -7.94
CA GLN A 219 -6.79 -10.87 -7.62
C GLN A 219 -6.44 -9.52 -8.25
N SER A 220 -6.91 -9.25 -9.48
CA SER A 220 -6.72 -7.96 -10.18
C SER A 220 -7.42 -6.79 -9.48
N ASP A 221 -8.55 -7.09 -8.82
CA ASP A 221 -9.51 -6.11 -8.30
C ASP A 221 -9.18 -5.73 -6.86
N ILE A 222 -8.53 -6.61 -6.10
CA ILE A 222 -8.16 -6.37 -4.69
C ILE A 222 -7.26 -5.12 -4.54
N PRO A 223 -6.20 -4.91 -5.34
CA PRO A 223 -5.48 -3.64 -5.35
C PRO A 223 -6.34 -2.47 -5.87
N GLN A 224 -7.26 -2.73 -6.81
CA GLN A 224 -8.11 -1.69 -7.41
C GLN A 224 -9.24 -1.20 -6.48
N THR A 225 -9.72 -2.04 -5.57
CA THR A 225 -10.68 -1.63 -4.54
C THR A 225 -10.05 -0.67 -3.53
N GLN A 226 -8.72 -0.73 -3.33
CA GLN A 226 -7.97 0.32 -2.63
C GLN A 226 -7.80 1.58 -3.48
N LEU A 227 -7.50 1.42 -4.78
CA LEU A 227 -7.50 2.54 -5.73
C LEU A 227 -8.86 3.25 -5.76
N ASN A 228 -9.98 2.55 -5.50
CA ASN A 228 -11.30 3.16 -5.45
C ASN A 228 -11.63 3.85 -4.12
N HIS A 229 -10.89 3.70 -3.01
CA HIS A 229 -11.09 4.53 -1.80
C HIS A 229 -10.06 5.65 -1.69
N TYR A 230 -8.84 5.46 -2.20
CA TYR A 230 -8.00 6.60 -2.54
C TYR A 230 -8.68 7.45 -3.61
N ASN A 231 -9.27 6.83 -4.65
CA ASN A 231 -10.06 7.57 -5.62
C ASN A 231 -11.39 8.06 -5.06
N THR A 232 -12.26 7.36 -4.32
CA THR A 232 -13.59 7.94 -3.97
C THR A 232 -13.50 9.15 -3.02
N LEU A 233 -12.50 9.24 -2.13
CA LEU A 233 -12.23 10.47 -1.37
C LEU A 233 -11.56 11.57 -2.23
N ILE A 234 -10.92 11.17 -3.34
CA ILE A 234 -10.33 12.01 -4.40
C ILE A 234 -11.28 12.13 -5.62
N THR A 235 -12.47 11.53 -5.65
CA THR A 235 -13.45 11.67 -6.76
C THR A 235 -14.40 12.80 -6.40
N MET A 236 -13.85 13.78 -5.68
CA MET A 236 -14.20 15.18 -5.78
C MET A 236 -13.00 16.07 -6.21
N ALA A 237 -11.79 15.52 -6.42
CA ALA A 237 -10.67 16.26 -7.00
C ALA A 237 -9.65 15.32 -7.67
N ALA A 238 -9.43 15.43 -8.98
CA ALA A 238 -8.27 14.83 -9.65
C ALA A 238 -6.98 14.93 -8.81
N ARG A 239 -5.99 14.03 -9.02
CA ARG A 239 -4.67 14.14 -8.37
C ARG A 239 -4.25 15.62 -8.39
N PRO A 240 -3.96 16.22 -7.22
CA PRO A 240 -3.78 17.65 -7.16
C PRO A 240 -2.61 18.03 -8.06
N GLU A 241 -2.87 18.90 -9.03
CA GLU A 241 -1.84 19.39 -9.95
C GLU A 241 -0.86 20.35 -9.26
N ILE A 242 -1.17 20.76 -8.03
CA ILE A 242 -0.40 21.67 -7.18
C ILE A 242 -0.45 21.16 -5.74
N ILE A 243 0.69 21.14 -5.05
CA ILE A 243 0.83 20.64 -3.68
C ILE A 243 1.12 21.77 -2.69
N GLY A 244 0.45 21.77 -1.54
CA GLY A 244 0.68 22.72 -0.45
C GLY A 244 -0.02 24.07 -0.65
N SER A 245 -0.07 24.88 0.41
CA SER A 245 -0.81 26.15 0.43
C SER A 245 -0.12 27.25 -0.37
N GLU A 246 -0.87 28.30 -0.72
CA GLU A 246 -0.31 29.49 -1.40
C GLU A 246 0.73 30.25 -0.54
N ALA A 247 0.71 30.05 0.79
CA ALA A 247 1.59 30.72 1.73
C ALA A 247 3.03 30.19 1.73
N GLY A 248 3.29 29.05 1.08
CA GLY A 248 4.61 28.42 1.01
C GLY A 248 4.66 27.06 1.71
N PRO A 249 5.86 26.46 1.81
CA PRO A 249 6.08 25.20 2.52
C PRO A 249 5.66 25.31 4.00
N GLU A 250 4.95 24.31 4.49
CA GLU A 250 4.52 24.20 5.88
C GLU A 250 5.38 23.19 6.65
N LYS A 251 5.40 23.29 7.99
CA LYS A 251 6.13 22.31 8.81
C LYS A 251 5.63 20.90 8.50
N PRO A 252 6.52 19.90 8.37
CA PRO A 252 7.93 19.92 8.78
C PRO A 252 8.93 20.44 7.72
N TYR A 253 8.47 20.87 6.55
CA TYR A 253 9.33 21.40 5.50
C TYR A 253 9.90 22.79 5.87
N PRO A 254 11.10 23.14 5.39
CA PRO A 254 11.94 22.36 4.48
C PRO A 254 12.79 21.29 5.19
N TYR A 255 12.90 20.11 4.57
CA TYR A 255 13.98 19.16 4.90
C TYR A 255 15.22 19.47 4.07
N LYS A 256 16.39 19.14 4.62
CA LYS A 256 17.69 19.40 4.00
C LYS A 256 18.54 18.13 3.99
N MET A 257 19.19 17.89 2.86
CA MET A 257 20.10 16.76 2.62
C MET A 257 21.23 17.25 1.69
N GLU A 258 22.45 16.75 1.88
CA GLU A 258 23.53 16.99 0.94
C GLU A 258 24.45 15.76 0.83
N GLY A 259 25.20 15.69 -0.25
CA GLY A 259 26.15 14.61 -0.49
C GLY A 259 26.70 14.62 -1.90
N LYS A 260 27.68 13.76 -2.15
CA LYS A 260 28.16 13.49 -3.52
C LYS A 260 27.19 12.57 -4.24
N VAL A 261 26.98 12.85 -5.53
CA VAL A 261 26.20 11.96 -6.40
C VAL A 261 26.94 10.65 -6.58
N ILE A 262 26.33 9.55 -6.16
CA ILE A 262 26.87 8.20 -6.27
C ILE A 262 26.17 7.39 -7.36
N SER A 263 26.86 6.38 -7.87
CA SER A 263 26.26 5.41 -8.79
C SER A 263 25.16 4.63 -8.07
N GLY A 264 23.99 4.55 -8.71
CA GLY A 264 22.94 3.62 -8.33
C GLY A 264 23.19 2.21 -8.85
N PHE A 265 22.19 1.34 -8.76
CA PHE A 265 22.27 -0.06 -9.17
C PHE A 265 21.95 -0.32 -10.64
N GLY A 266 22.07 0.69 -11.51
CA GLY A 266 21.88 0.53 -12.95
C GLY A 266 20.48 0.09 -13.38
N ARG A 267 19.42 0.54 -12.70
CA ARG A 267 18.01 0.13 -12.94
C ARG A 267 17.38 0.69 -14.23
N GLY A 268 18.17 1.09 -15.22
CA GLY A 268 17.67 1.56 -16.52
C GLY A 268 16.98 2.94 -16.49
N SER A 269 17.02 3.72 -15.41
CA SER A 269 16.32 5.02 -15.31
C SER A 269 16.65 6.00 -16.45
N LYS A 270 17.88 5.94 -16.97
CA LYS A 270 18.30 6.66 -18.18
C LYS A 270 17.60 6.19 -19.46
N GLU A 271 17.43 4.88 -19.62
CA GLU A 271 16.72 4.27 -20.76
C GLU A 271 15.23 4.62 -20.73
N LEU A 272 14.69 4.91 -19.54
CA LEU A 272 13.34 5.42 -19.34
C LEU A 272 13.18 6.92 -19.59
N GLY A 273 14.28 7.63 -19.88
CA GLY A 273 14.29 9.09 -20.08
C GLY A 273 14.21 9.90 -18.79
N ILE A 274 14.34 9.26 -17.62
CA ILE A 274 14.18 9.88 -16.29
C ILE A 274 15.43 9.57 -15.45
N PRO A 275 16.60 10.14 -15.78
CA PRO A 275 17.83 9.87 -15.05
C PRO A 275 17.74 10.30 -13.57
N THR A 276 18.07 9.39 -12.65
CA THR A 276 18.09 9.66 -11.21
C THR A 276 19.51 9.67 -10.64
N ALA A 277 19.82 10.68 -9.84
CA ALA A 277 21.04 10.79 -9.05
C ALA A 277 20.82 10.19 -7.65
N ASN A 278 21.69 9.28 -7.22
CA ASN A 278 21.60 8.70 -5.88
C ASN A 278 22.43 9.54 -4.91
N LEU A 279 21.93 9.73 -3.68
CA LEU A 279 22.69 10.34 -2.60
C LEU A 279 22.89 9.35 -1.45
N PRO A 280 24.04 9.43 -0.74
CA PRO A 280 24.27 8.65 0.46
C PRO A 280 23.28 9.06 1.54
N VAL A 281 22.67 8.08 2.20
CA VAL A 281 21.86 8.31 3.39
C VAL A 281 22.72 8.04 4.61
N ASP A 282 22.90 9.06 5.44
CA ASP A 282 23.71 9.00 6.66
C ASP A 282 22.85 9.52 7.82
N ASP A 283 22.54 8.65 8.78
CA ASP A 283 21.72 8.99 9.95
C ASP A 283 22.30 10.15 10.78
N ALA A 284 23.63 10.38 10.73
CA ALA A 284 24.24 11.51 11.42
C ALA A 284 23.93 12.85 10.74
N LEU A 285 23.75 12.87 9.42
CA LEU A 285 23.55 14.08 8.62
C LEU A 285 22.07 14.30 8.25
N THR A 286 21.32 13.22 8.07
CA THR A 286 19.90 13.23 7.69
C THR A 286 19.01 12.39 8.62
N PRO A 287 19.06 12.59 9.96
CA PRO A 287 18.33 11.74 10.93
C PRO A 287 16.80 11.75 10.74
N TRP A 288 16.27 12.81 10.12
CA TRP A 288 14.84 12.92 9.82
C TRP A 288 14.37 11.87 8.79
N ILE A 289 15.26 11.39 7.91
CA ILE A 289 14.88 10.54 6.76
C ILE A 289 14.33 9.18 7.20
N ALA A 290 14.70 8.72 8.40
CA ALA A 290 14.22 7.49 9.01
C ALA A 290 12.75 7.55 9.42
N ASN A 291 12.21 8.75 9.68
CA ASN A 291 10.89 8.95 10.29
C ASN A 291 9.85 9.55 9.34
N ILE A 292 10.21 9.82 8.08
CA ILE A 292 9.29 10.36 7.08
C ILE A 292 8.68 9.25 6.21
N PRO A 293 7.48 9.45 5.65
CA PRO A 293 6.88 8.49 4.72
C PRO A 293 7.80 8.17 3.54
N SER A 294 7.77 6.92 3.06
CA SER A 294 8.31 6.63 1.73
C SER A 294 7.43 7.25 0.65
N GLY A 295 8.02 7.77 -0.41
CA GLY A 295 7.29 8.31 -1.54
C GLY A 295 8.05 9.34 -2.33
N VAL A 296 7.29 10.10 -3.13
CA VAL A 296 7.80 11.15 -4.00
C VAL A 296 7.65 12.51 -3.33
N TYR A 297 8.76 13.23 -3.27
CA TYR A 297 8.87 14.58 -2.75
C TYR A 297 9.35 15.52 -3.85
N PHE A 298 9.22 16.82 -3.62
CA PHE A 298 9.71 17.84 -4.55
C PHE A 298 10.42 18.98 -3.83
N GLY A 299 11.21 19.73 -4.59
CA GLY A 299 11.92 20.89 -4.08
C GLY A 299 13.00 21.36 -5.05
N PHE A 300 14.12 21.82 -4.50
CA PHE A 300 15.27 22.26 -5.28
C PHE A 300 16.49 21.39 -5.02
N ALA A 301 17.22 21.09 -6.08
CA ALA A 301 18.57 20.56 -6.04
C ALA A 301 19.54 21.66 -6.46
N SER A 302 20.57 21.90 -5.65
CA SER A 302 21.66 22.80 -5.96
C SER A 302 22.90 21.96 -6.24
N LEU A 303 23.48 22.07 -7.44
CA LEU A 303 24.53 21.18 -7.94
C LEU A 303 25.81 21.96 -8.24
N ALA A 304 26.93 21.52 -7.67
CA ALA A 304 28.26 22.02 -8.01
C ALA A 304 28.84 21.24 -9.19
N LEU A 305 28.50 21.68 -10.41
CA LEU A 305 28.96 21.03 -11.64
C LEU A 305 30.48 21.20 -11.86
N PRO A 306 31.17 20.16 -12.35
CA PRO A 306 32.58 20.25 -12.75
C PRO A 306 32.81 21.38 -13.76
N ALA A 307 33.99 22.00 -13.73
CA ALA A 307 34.34 23.09 -14.65
C ALA A 307 34.23 22.70 -16.14
N SER A 308 34.46 21.43 -16.46
CA SER A 308 34.36 20.87 -17.81
C SER A 308 32.94 20.46 -18.23
N HIS A 309 31.94 20.54 -17.35
CA HIS A 309 30.59 20.07 -17.66
C HIS A 309 29.89 21.03 -18.64
N PRO A 310 29.26 20.54 -19.72
CA PRO A 310 28.67 21.39 -20.77
C PRO A 310 27.58 22.33 -20.25
N ASP A 311 26.83 21.91 -19.24
CA ASP A 311 25.74 22.69 -18.65
C ASP A 311 26.18 23.63 -17.50
N LYS A 312 27.49 23.79 -17.27
CA LYS A 312 27.97 24.76 -16.26
C LYS A 312 27.75 26.19 -16.75
N PRO A 313 27.07 27.07 -15.98
CA PRO A 313 26.84 28.45 -16.39
C PRO A 313 28.16 29.21 -16.58
N SER A 314 28.36 29.77 -17.77
CA SER A 314 29.56 30.56 -18.14
C SER A 314 29.74 31.82 -17.29
N SER A 315 28.69 32.31 -16.62
CA SER A 315 28.75 33.44 -15.68
C SER A 315 29.24 33.07 -14.27
N THR A 316 29.39 31.79 -13.95
CA THR A 316 29.89 31.33 -12.64
C THR A 316 31.40 31.08 -12.68
N ALA A 317 32.18 32.14 -12.46
CA ALA A 317 33.64 32.10 -12.51
C ALA A 317 34.30 31.33 -11.35
N ALA A 318 33.55 31.02 -10.28
CA ALA A 318 34.08 30.29 -9.14
C ALA A 318 33.99 28.77 -9.34
N GLU A 319 35.12 28.09 -9.14
CA GLU A 319 35.15 26.64 -9.00
C GLU A 319 34.30 26.21 -7.79
N GLY A 320 33.41 25.24 -7.97
CA GLY A 320 32.46 24.82 -6.92
C GLY A 320 31.19 25.68 -6.77
N ALA A 321 30.93 26.64 -7.68
CA ALA A 321 29.66 27.37 -7.68
C ALA A 321 28.47 26.41 -7.90
N PHE A 322 27.43 26.58 -7.09
CA PHE A 322 26.23 25.77 -7.18
C PHE A 322 25.21 26.37 -8.15
N THR A 323 24.58 25.50 -8.94
CA THR A 323 23.45 25.87 -9.82
C THR A 323 22.18 25.19 -9.32
N VAL A 324 21.11 25.97 -9.16
CA VAL A 324 19.84 25.51 -8.61
C VAL A 324 18.90 25.04 -9.72
N PHE A 325 18.30 23.87 -9.53
CA PHE A 325 17.33 23.27 -10.42
C PHE A 325 16.12 22.75 -9.62
N PRO A 326 14.91 22.81 -10.18
CA PRO A 326 13.77 22.09 -9.61
C PRO A 326 14.03 20.58 -9.68
N MET A 327 13.55 19.84 -8.68
CA MET A 327 13.72 18.38 -8.60
C MET A 327 12.47 17.70 -8.06
N VAL A 328 12.31 16.43 -8.44
CA VAL A 328 11.54 15.44 -7.69
C VAL A 328 12.51 14.43 -7.10
N MET A 329 12.15 13.83 -5.98
CA MET A 329 12.96 12.77 -5.37
C MET A 329 12.09 11.65 -4.83
N SER A 330 12.57 10.42 -4.98
CA SER A 330 12.02 9.23 -4.34
C SER A 330 12.80 8.94 -3.07
N ILE A 331 12.09 8.78 -1.95
CA ILE A 331 12.67 8.30 -0.70
C ILE A 331 12.00 6.97 -0.36
N GLY A 332 12.80 5.92 -0.23
CA GLY A 332 12.32 4.55 -0.07
C GLY A 332 13.25 3.70 0.78
N TYR A 333 13.18 2.39 0.59
CA TYR A 333 14.11 1.43 1.20
C TYR A 333 14.88 0.68 0.12
N ASN A 334 16.14 0.36 0.41
CA ASN A 334 17.01 -0.36 -0.50
C ASN A 334 16.76 -1.89 -0.43
N PRO A 335 16.29 -2.52 -1.53
CA PRO A 335 16.02 -3.96 -1.56
C PRO A 335 17.24 -4.85 -1.35
N PHE A 336 18.44 -4.39 -1.73
CA PHE A 336 19.68 -5.18 -1.58
C PHE A 336 20.08 -5.37 -0.11
N TYR A 337 19.70 -4.42 0.75
CA TYR A 337 19.91 -4.49 2.20
C TYR A 337 18.67 -4.99 2.93
N LYS A 338 17.88 -5.88 2.30
CA LYS A 338 16.63 -6.44 2.89
C LYS A 338 15.65 -5.35 3.35
N ASN A 339 15.61 -4.21 2.65
CA ASN A 339 14.79 -3.04 2.99
C ASN A 339 15.02 -2.46 4.40
N THR A 340 16.23 -2.61 4.97
CA THR A 340 16.55 -2.02 6.28
C THR A 340 17.23 -0.65 6.19
N VAL A 341 17.73 -0.27 5.01
CA VAL A 341 18.45 0.98 4.77
C VAL A 341 17.62 1.89 3.87
N ARG A 342 17.48 3.16 4.23
CA ARG A 342 16.77 4.17 3.43
C ARG A 342 17.56 4.47 2.14
N SER A 343 16.84 4.76 1.06
CA SER A 343 17.40 5.23 -0.20
C SER A 343 16.84 6.61 -0.56
N ALA A 344 17.65 7.43 -1.22
CA ALA A 344 17.26 8.75 -1.73
C ALA A 344 17.73 8.90 -3.18
N GLU A 345 16.77 9.01 -4.10
CA GLU A 345 17.00 9.11 -5.54
C GLU A 345 16.39 10.40 -6.07
N VAL A 346 17.17 11.25 -6.72
CA VAL A 346 16.76 12.58 -7.17
C VAL A 346 16.71 12.62 -8.68
N HIS A 347 15.55 12.99 -9.24
CA HIS A 347 15.46 13.38 -10.65
C HIS A 347 15.41 14.90 -10.75
N ILE A 348 16.46 15.47 -11.35
CA ILE A 348 16.52 16.92 -11.61
C ILE A 348 15.69 17.20 -12.86
N LEU A 349 14.83 18.22 -12.79
CA LEU A 349 13.98 18.66 -13.91
C LEU A 349 14.78 19.51 -14.90
N HIS A 350 15.91 18.98 -15.35
CA HIS A 350 16.81 19.56 -16.33
C HIS A 350 17.48 18.45 -17.11
N LYS A 351 17.57 18.62 -18.44
CA LYS A 351 18.21 17.65 -19.32
C LYS A 351 19.69 18.00 -19.46
N PHE A 352 20.53 17.28 -18.74
CA PHE A 352 21.98 17.43 -18.83
C PHE A 352 22.55 16.73 -20.07
N GLY A 353 23.60 17.30 -20.65
CA GLY A 353 24.34 16.72 -21.77
C GLY A 353 25.29 15.60 -21.34
N GLN A 354 25.65 15.52 -20.06
CA GLN A 354 26.57 14.53 -19.49
C GLN A 354 26.19 14.15 -18.05
N ASP A 355 26.78 13.06 -17.55
CA ASP A 355 26.66 12.66 -16.16
C ASP A 355 27.50 13.56 -15.24
N PHE A 356 27.08 13.63 -13.98
CA PHE A 356 27.72 14.44 -12.94
C PHE A 356 27.97 13.63 -11.66
N TYR A 357 28.43 12.39 -11.79
CA TYR A 357 28.89 11.61 -10.63
C TYR A 357 29.98 12.35 -9.86
N ASP A 358 30.04 12.12 -8.55
CA ASP A 358 30.91 12.79 -7.58
C ASP A 358 30.68 14.30 -7.41
N ALA A 359 29.83 14.93 -8.24
CA ALA A 359 29.43 16.31 -8.05
C ALA A 359 28.69 16.46 -6.72
N HIS A 360 28.95 17.57 -6.03
CA HIS A 360 28.31 17.85 -4.76
C HIS A 360 26.89 18.40 -4.99
N MET A 361 25.91 17.78 -4.37
CA MET A 361 24.50 18.16 -4.46
C MET A 361 23.97 18.51 -3.08
N ARG A 362 23.19 19.60 -3.02
CA ARG A 362 22.41 20.01 -1.85
C ARG A 362 20.93 20.00 -2.21
N LEU A 363 20.10 19.50 -1.32
CA LEU A 363 18.66 19.41 -1.51
C LEU A 363 17.92 20.28 -0.50
N LEU A 364 16.91 20.99 -0.99
CA LEU A 364 15.90 21.67 -0.20
C LEU A 364 14.54 21.07 -0.55
N ILE A 365 14.01 20.24 0.34
CA ILE A 365 12.80 19.44 0.10
C ILE A 365 11.63 20.18 0.70
N LEU A 366 10.65 20.54 -0.13
CA LEU A 366 9.61 21.52 0.20
C LEU A 366 8.22 20.92 0.38
N GLY A 367 8.00 19.69 -0.09
CA GLY A 367 6.70 19.03 0.07
C GLY A 367 6.69 17.59 -0.42
N PHE A 368 5.60 16.90 -0.10
CA PHE A 368 5.31 15.52 -0.47
C PHE A 368 4.23 15.47 -1.54
N ILE A 369 4.49 14.78 -2.65
CA ILE A 369 3.55 14.63 -3.77
C ILE A 369 2.64 13.43 -3.51
N ARG A 370 3.23 12.25 -3.23
CA ARG A 370 2.50 10.98 -3.09
C ARG A 370 3.34 9.88 -2.46
N GLU A 371 2.68 8.85 -1.96
CA GLU A 371 3.30 7.60 -1.48
C GLU A 371 3.98 6.83 -2.63
N GLU A 372 4.88 5.90 -2.28
CA GLU A 372 5.42 4.93 -3.23
C GLU A 372 4.28 4.11 -3.84
N LYS A 373 4.41 3.80 -5.13
CA LYS A 373 3.41 3.02 -5.87
C LYS A 373 4.09 1.82 -6.49
N ASP A 374 3.38 0.70 -6.45
CA ASP A 374 3.70 -0.47 -7.26
C ASP A 374 3.10 -0.32 -8.65
N TYR A 375 3.93 -0.49 -9.67
CA TYR A 375 3.51 -0.36 -11.06
C TYR A 375 3.40 -1.72 -11.72
N LYS A 376 2.30 -1.92 -12.44
CA LYS A 376 2.01 -3.15 -13.20
C LYS A 376 2.55 -3.11 -14.62
N SER A 377 2.97 -1.94 -15.10
CA SER A 377 3.64 -1.75 -16.37
C SER A 377 4.62 -0.59 -16.29
N LEU A 378 5.57 -0.59 -17.21
CA LEU A 378 6.58 0.45 -17.30
C LEU A 378 5.97 1.80 -17.72
N GLU A 379 4.97 1.77 -18.59
CA GLU A 379 4.26 2.94 -19.09
C GLU A 379 3.54 3.68 -17.97
N ALA A 380 2.87 2.95 -17.08
CA ALA A 380 2.20 3.53 -15.92
C ALA A 380 3.18 4.18 -14.94
N LEU A 381 4.37 3.59 -14.77
CA LEU A 381 5.46 4.19 -13.99
C LEU A 381 5.92 5.51 -14.61
N ILE A 382 6.16 5.52 -15.92
CA ILE A 382 6.60 6.71 -16.66
C ILE A 382 5.54 7.81 -16.61
N GLU A 383 4.26 7.47 -16.81
CA GLU A 383 3.15 8.42 -16.75
C GLU A 383 3.07 9.10 -15.38
N ASP A 384 3.18 8.33 -14.30
CA ASP A 384 3.13 8.87 -12.95
C ASP A 384 4.34 9.76 -12.62
N ILE A 385 5.55 9.37 -13.06
CA ILE A 385 6.73 10.21 -12.86
C ILE A 385 6.59 11.53 -13.64
N ASN A 386 6.13 11.48 -14.89
CA ASN A 386 5.89 12.68 -15.69
C ASN A 386 4.87 13.59 -15.01
N PHE A 387 3.79 13.02 -14.46
CA PHE A 387 2.82 13.78 -13.68
C PHE A 387 3.46 14.41 -12.44
N ASP A 388 4.28 13.67 -11.68
CA ASP A 388 4.96 14.20 -10.49
C ASP A 388 5.90 15.36 -10.84
N CYS A 389 6.60 15.27 -11.98
CA CYS A 389 7.42 16.36 -12.52
C CYS A 389 6.58 17.60 -12.83
N GLU A 390 5.41 17.45 -13.46
CA GLU A 390 4.52 18.58 -13.74
C GLU A 390 3.94 19.20 -12.47
N VAL A 391 3.57 18.38 -11.49
CA VAL A 391 3.13 18.85 -10.16
C VAL A 391 4.23 19.66 -9.48
N ALA A 392 5.47 19.18 -9.50
CA ALA A 392 6.60 19.90 -8.93
C ALA A 392 6.82 21.25 -9.61
N LYS A 393 6.79 21.30 -10.95
CA LYS A 393 6.91 22.56 -11.71
C LYS A 393 5.83 23.56 -11.32
N LYS A 394 4.56 23.13 -11.35
CA LYS A 394 3.41 23.99 -11.02
C LYS A 394 3.47 24.48 -9.56
N SER A 395 3.84 23.60 -8.64
CA SER A 395 3.92 23.93 -7.21
C SER A 395 5.03 24.92 -6.90
N LEU A 396 6.22 24.77 -7.51
CA LEU A 396 7.40 25.62 -7.29
C LEU A 396 7.35 26.95 -8.05
N ALA A 397 6.53 27.06 -9.09
CA ALA A 397 6.35 28.30 -9.85
C ALA A 397 5.65 29.42 -9.05
N ARG A 398 5.03 29.09 -7.92
CA ARG A 398 4.32 30.04 -7.05
C ARG A 398 5.28 30.92 -6.25
N GLU A 399 4.91 32.18 -6.04
CA GLU A 399 5.77 33.21 -5.44
C GLU A 399 6.37 32.80 -4.08
N ALA A 400 5.56 32.20 -3.19
CA ALA A 400 6.01 31.78 -1.87
C ALA A 400 6.88 30.50 -1.87
N TRP A 401 6.94 29.80 -3.01
CA TRP A 401 7.62 28.52 -3.18
C TRP A 401 8.88 28.61 -4.03
N GLY A 402 8.97 29.66 -4.86
CA GLY A 402 10.10 29.90 -5.75
C GLY A 402 11.40 30.26 -5.01
N GLU A 403 12.49 30.25 -5.77
CA GLU A 403 13.81 30.66 -5.28
C GLU A 403 13.75 32.12 -4.81
N LYS A 404 13.85 32.36 -3.50
CA LYS A 404 14.03 33.71 -2.96
C LYS A 404 15.42 34.21 -3.37
N ARG A 405 15.52 34.83 -4.55
CA ARG A 405 16.71 35.60 -4.93
C ARG A 405 16.90 36.68 -3.87
N GLY A 406 17.98 36.57 -3.11
CA GLY A 406 18.31 37.54 -2.06
C GLY A 406 18.25 38.95 -2.62
N LYS A 407 17.23 39.73 -2.23
CA LYS A 407 17.25 41.18 -2.44
C LYS A 407 18.42 41.72 -1.62
N SER A 408 19.44 42.20 -2.33
CA SER A 408 20.49 43.05 -1.76
C SER A 408 19.88 44.05 -0.77
N HIS A 409 20.13 43.84 0.52
CA HIS A 409 19.71 44.76 1.57
C HIS A 409 20.56 46.02 1.45
N ARG A 410 19.95 47.12 1.01
CA ARG A 410 20.42 48.45 1.41
C ARG A 410 19.97 48.69 2.85
N GLN A 411 20.97 48.69 3.72
CA GLN A 411 21.08 49.30 5.05
C GLN A 411 19.94 49.10 6.06
N GLY A 412 20.30 48.41 7.15
CA GLY A 412 20.01 48.89 8.49
C GLY A 412 18.88 48.19 9.24
N GLU A 413 19.02 46.90 9.57
CA GLU A 413 18.55 46.32 10.84
C GLU A 413 19.05 44.88 10.99
N ARG A 414 19.47 44.53 12.22
CA ARG A 414 20.17 43.27 12.53
C ARG A 414 19.19 42.11 12.76
N ARG A 415 19.48 41.00 12.07
CA ARG A 415 19.24 39.56 12.34
C ARG A 415 18.26 38.84 11.41
N ALA A 416 18.83 38.15 10.41
CA ALA A 416 18.30 36.89 9.86
C ALA A 416 19.49 36.05 9.30
N PRO A 417 19.54 34.72 9.48
CA PRO A 417 20.58 33.91 8.85
C PRO A 417 20.27 33.68 7.36
N GLN A 418 21.10 34.33 6.54
CA GLN A 418 21.84 33.85 5.35
C GLN A 418 21.17 32.97 4.27
N ASN A 419 21.46 33.35 3.01
CA ASN A 419 21.24 32.64 1.74
C ASN A 419 21.45 31.11 1.86
N ILE A 420 20.43 30.32 1.54
CA ILE A 420 20.35 28.88 1.85
C ILE A 420 20.64 27.98 0.63
N LEU A 421 20.77 28.57 -0.56
CA LEU A 421 21.03 27.85 -1.83
C LEU A 421 22.32 28.27 -2.55
N GLY A 422 23.05 29.26 -2.00
CA GLY A 422 24.28 29.82 -2.57
C GLY A 422 25.57 29.24 -2.01
#